data_AF-A0A5E7EZP2-F1
#
_entry.id   AF-A0A5E7EZP2-F1
#
_cell.length_a   1.000
_cell.length_b   1.000
_cell.length_c   1.000
_cell.angle_alpha   90.00
_cell.angle_beta   90.00
_cell.angle_gamma   90.00
#
_symmetry.space_group_name_H-M   'P 1'
#
loop_
_entity.id
_entity.type
_entity.pdbx_description
1 polymer ?
#
loop_
_entity_poly.entity_id
_entity_poly.type
_entity_poly.pdbx_seq_one_letter_code
_entity_poly.pdbx_strand_id
1 'polypeptide(L)'
;MFNEAEREHLRQECRINSIDFSRARICAARDGGYVVKFDPPLVELGTVLTDVPSEIDARTGAIAEGEMLTWLMKIQRSERIRIRAGRVFGWSQDQLNRRPLTQDEIAEYKASLAHAAEVKRLTKELEAAVKSSAESAKAQAGADELRERYGLAASKPAKKPEAKAVPLPSAKPKRAPSRGVQL
;
A
#
# COMPACT_ATOMS: atom_id res chain seq x y z
N MET A 1 2.78 21.85 31.52
CA MET A 1 4.13 22.38 31.18
C MET A 1 5.11 21.40 31.77
N PHE A 2 6.01 20.80 30.96
CA PHE A 2 6.85 19.68 31.40
C PHE A 2 7.83 20.11 32.48
N ASN A 3 7.74 19.52 33.67
CA ASN A 3 8.74 19.72 34.73
C ASN A 3 9.93 18.74 34.56
N GLU A 4 11.00 18.93 35.32
CA GLU A 4 12.22 18.13 35.17
C GLU A 4 11.99 16.64 35.43
N ALA A 5 11.23 16.30 36.46
CA ALA A 5 10.90 14.92 36.82
C ALA A 5 10.07 14.22 35.72
N GLU A 6 9.10 14.92 35.13
CA GLU A 6 8.29 14.44 34.01
C GLU A 6 9.14 14.15 32.77
N ARG A 7 10.09 15.03 32.44
CA ARG A 7 11.00 14.79 31.31
C ARG A 7 11.92 13.60 31.55
N GLU A 8 12.44 13.44 32.77
CA GLU A 8 13.30 12.30 33.07
C GLU A 8 12.51 10.98 33.00
N HIS A 9 11.27 10.97 33.48
CA HIS A 9 10.36 9.85 33.30
C HIS A 9 10.10 9.55 31.82
N LEU A 10 9.83 10.57 30.99
CA LEU A 10 9.65 10.39 29.55
C LEU A 10 10.90 9.84 28.86
N ARG A 11 12.10 10.31 29.22
CA ARG A 11 13.36 9.76 28.70
C ARG A 11 13.50 8.28 29.05
N GLN A 12 13.16 7.90 30.29
CA GLN A 12 13.18 6.50 30.74
C GLN A 12 12.17 5.66 29.96
N GLU A 13 10.94 6.14 29.80
CA GLU A 13 9.93 5.47 28.97
C GLU A 13 10.40 5.30 27.52
N CYS A 14 10.97 6.32 26.89
CA CYS A 14 11.50 6.22 25.55
C CYS A 14 12.64 5.17 25.45
N ARG A 15 13.50 5.07 26.47
CA ARG A 15 14.55 4.03 26.55
C ARG A 15 13.95 2.62 26.65
N ILE A 16 12.99 2.41 27.56
CA ILE A 16 12.30 1.12 27.75
C ILE A 16 11.62 0.67 26.44
N ASN A 17 11.10 1.64 25.69
CA ASN A 17 10.39 1.38 24.43
C ASN A 17 11.31 1.38 23.21
N SER A 18 12.64 1.43 23.36
CA SER A 18 13.58 1.43 22.24
C SER A 18 13.18 2.45 21.16
N ILE A 19 12.87 3.68 21.58
CA ILE A 19 12.46 4.76 20.67
C ILE A 19 13.70 5.30 19.95
N ASP A 20 13.58 5.44 18.64
CA ASP A 20 14.61 6.06 17.81
C ASP A 20 14.48 7.59 17.84
N PHE A 21 15.43 8.27 18.48
CA PHE A 21 15.44 9.73 18.58
C PHE A 21 15.90 10.44 17.32
N SER A 22 16.50 9.73 16.35
CA SER A 22 17.00 10.35 15.12
C SER A 22 15.87 10.88 14.22
N ARG A 23 14.64 10.41 14.45
CA ARG A 23 13.43 10.74 13.67
C ARG A 23 12.73 12.03 14.10
N ALA A 24 13.33 12.80 15.00
CA ALA A 24 12.89 14.15 15.30
C ALA A 24 14.09 15.05 15.58
N ARG A 25 13.89 16.35 15.35
CA ARG A 25 14.90 17.37 15.61
C ARG A 25 14.26 18.61 16.19
N ILE A 26 14.92 19.19 17.19
CA ILE A 26 14.55 20.48 17.75
C ILE A 26 15.34 21.56 17.02
N CYS A 27 14.64 22.50 16.41
CA CYS A 27 15.18 23.64 15.69
C CYS A 27 14.80 24.95 16.41
N ALA A 28 15.58 26.01 16.23
CA ALA A 28 15.18 27.34 16.70
C ALA A 28 14.10 27.91 15.77
N ALA A 29 13.05 28.49 16.35
CA ALA A 29 11.99 29.17 15.61
C ALA A 29 12.46 30.56 15.12
N ARG A 30 11.90 31.05 14.00
CA ARG A 30 12.23 32.38 13.45
C ARG A 30 11.81 33.53 14.38
N ASP A 31 10.69 33.36 15.07
CA ASP A 31 10.08 34.40 15.91
C ASP A 31 10.49 34.31 17.39
N GLY A 32 11.53 33.53 17.68
CA GLY A 32 11.93 33.16 19.04
C GLY A 32 11.19 31.92 19.55
N GLY A 33 11.89 31.08 20.32
CA GLY A 33 11.41 29.77 20.76
C GLY A 33 11.98 28.61 19.94
N TYR A 34 11.29 27.49 19.94
CA TYR A 34 11.73 26.23 19.36
C TYR A 34 10.63 25.60 18.49
N VAL A 35 11.02 24.88 17.46
CA VAL A 35 10.11 24.03 16.65
C VAL A 35 10.67 22.62 16.66
N VAL A 36 9.84 21.66 17.02
CA VAL A 36 10.16 20.24 16.91
C VAL A 36 9.66 19.77 15.55
N LYS A 37 10.57 19.24 14.71
CA LYS A 37 10.21 18.65 13.42
C LYS A 37 10.31 17.14 13.52
N PHE A 38 9.30 16.44 13.00
CA PHE A 38 9.23 14.99 12.96
C PHE A 38 9.38 14.49 11.53
N ASP A 39 10.07 13.37 11.38
CA ASP A 39 10.07 12.65 10.11
C ASP A 39 8.69 12.03 9.85
N PRO A 40 8.30 11.87 8.58
CA PRO A 40 7.05 11.21 8.25
C PRO A 40 7.02 9.77 8.80
N PRO A 41 5.82 9.26 9.14
CA PRO A 41 5.66 7.86 9.52
C PRO A 41 6.13 6.90 8.43
N LEU A 42 6.63 5.73 8.82
CA LEU A 42 7.08 4.68 7.89
C LEU A 42 5.95 4.10 7.03
N VAL A 43 4.73 4.13 7.58
CA VAL A 43 3.49 3.64 6.99
C VAL A 43 2.34 4.54 7.41
N GLU A 44 1.27 4.60 6.61
CA GLU A 44 0.06 5.32 6.98
C GLU A 44 -0.59 4.67 8.22
N LEU A 45 -0.71 5.47 9.30
CA LEU A 45 -1.20 5.00 10.59
C LEU A 45 -2.73 4.92 10.69
N GLY A 46 -3.44 5.68 9.84
CA GLY A 46 -4.90 5.65 9.75
C GLY A 46 -5.57 5.81 11.11
N THR A 47 -6.41 4.83 11.48
CA THR A 47 -7.16 4.84 12.75
C THR A 47 -6.30 4.57 13.99
N VAL A 48 -5.05 4.12 13.84
CA VAL A 48 -4.17 3.83 14.99
C VAL A 48 -3.62 5.12 15.60
N LEU A 49 -3.35 6.12 14.77
CA LEU A 49 -2.99 7.46 15.21
C LEU A 49 -3.43 8.45 14.14
N THR A 50 -4.47 9.20 14.44
CA THR A 50 -4.94 10.32 13.63
C THR A 50 -4.09 11.55 13.91
N ASP A 51 -3.95 12.42 12.91
CA ASP A 51 -3.32 13.74 13.04
C ASP A 51 -1.88 13.71 13.58
N VAL A 52 -1.02 12.96 12.90
CA VAL A 52 0.42 12.95 13.20
C VAL A 52 1.01 14.33 12.88
N PRO A 53 1.59 15.03 13.87
CA PRO A 53 2.18 16.34 13.63
C PRO A 53 3.49 16.20 12.85
N SER A 54 3.65 17.04 11.82
CA SER A 54 4.93 17.22 11.14
C SER A 54 5.85 18.17 11.92
N GLU A 55 5.28 19.23 12.49
CA GLU A 55 5.97 20.25 13.27
C GLU A 55 5.15 20.65 14.50
N ILE A 56 5.83 20.93 15.61
CA ILE A 56 5.22 21.43 16.85
C ILE A 56 6.03 22.61 17.37
N ASP A 57 5.36 23.74 17.56
CA ASP A 57 5.95 24.93 18.15
C ASP A 57 6.01 24.81 19.67
N ALA A 58 7.15 25.19 20.24
CA ALA A 58 7.43 25.13 21.66
C ALA A 58 8.07 26.43 22.15
N ARG A 59 7.51 26.99 23.22
CA ARG A 59 7.98 28.27 23.77
C ARG A 59 9.33 28.17 24.49
N THR A 60 9.65 27.00 25.04
CA THR A 60 10.90 26.75 25.79
C THR A 60 11.51 25.41 25.38
N GLY A 61 12.82 25.26 25.59
CA GLY A 61 13.51 24.01 25.27
C GLY A 61 13.00 22.80 26.06
N ALA A 62 12.55 23.02 27.31
CA ALA A 62 11.94 21.97 28.12
C ALA A 62 10.62 21.47 27.52
N ILE A 63 9.79 22.39 26.99
CA ILE A 63 8.55 22.03 26.30
C ILE A 63 8.86 21.30 24.98
N ALA A 64 9.83 21.82 24.22
CA ALA A 64 10.25 21.20 22.96
C ALA A 64 10.69 19.75 23.16
N GLU A 65 11.51 19.49 24.18
CA GLU A 65 11.93 18.13 24.50
C GLU A 65 10.76 17.25 24.94
N GLY A 66 9.88 17.74 25.83
CA GLY A 66 8.72 16.97 26.30
C GLY A 66 7.78 16.56 25.17
N GLU A 67 7.47 17.48 24.26
CA GLU A 67 6.67 17.22 23.06
C GLU A 67 7.37 16.25 22.11
N MET A 68 8.67 16.44 21.87
CA MET A 68 9.47 15.55 21.04
C MET A 68 9.41 14.10 21.53
N LEU A 69 9.66 13.87 22.83
CA LEU A 69 9.65 12.53 23.43
C LEU A 69 8.25 11.90 23.38
N THR A 70 7.23 12.69 23.68
CA THR A 70 5.83 12.24 23.69
C THR A 70 5.38 11.78 22.30
N TRP A 71 5.64 12.59 21.27
CA TRP A 71 5.21 12.29 19.92
C TRP A 71 6.05 11.20 19.25
N LEU A 72 7.37 11.18 19.45
CA LEU A 72 8.20 10.07 18.97
C LEU A 72 7.71 8.72 19.53
N MET A 73 7.39 8.68 20.83
CA MET A 73 6.86 7.47 21.46
C MET A 73 5.51 7.06 20.87
N LYS A 74 4.58 8.00 20.68
CA LYS A 74 3.26 7.72 20.08
C LYS A 74 3.40 7.21 18.65
N ILE A 75 4.15 7.91 17.80
CA ILE A 75 4.31 7.57 16.38
C ILE A 75 4.91 6.18 16.23
N GLN A 76 6.03 5.91 16.88
CA GLN A 76 6.72 4.62 16.71
C GLN A 76 5.97 3.45 17.34
N ARG A 77 5.26 3.65 18.46
CA ARG A 77 4.37 2.60 19.00
C ARG A 77 3.22 2.32 18.04
N SER A 78 2.60 3.35 17.49
CA SER A 78 1.51 3.20 16.52
C SER A 78 1.96 2.52 15.23
N GLU A 79 3.16 2.81 14.73
CA GLU A 79 3.77 2.09 13.60
C GLU A 79 3.92 0.58 13.89
N ARG A 80 4.44 0.24 15.09
CA ARG A 80 4.61 -1.15 15.52
C ARG A 80 3.27 -1.89 15.58
N ILE A 81 2.28 -1.27 16.20
CA ILE A 81 0.93 -1.83 16.29
C ILE A 81 0.36 -2.02 14.88
N ARG A 82 0.47 -1.00 14.01
CA ARG A 82 -0.10 -1.04 12.66
C ARG A 82 0.50 -2.14 11.79
N ILE A 83 1.82 -2.33 11.85
CA ILE A 83 2.51 -3.34 11.06
C ILE A 83 2.22 -4.75 11.58
N ARG A 84 2.17 -4.94 12.91
CA ARG A 84 2.02 -6.26 13.54
C ARG A 84 0.56 -6.69 13.73
N ALA A 85 -0.40 -5.76 13.69
CA ALA A 85 -1.82 -6.04 13.85
C ALA A 85 -2.29 -7.11 12.85
N GLY A 86 -2.82 -8.21 13.38
CA GLY A 86 -3.32 -9.35 12.60
C GLY A 86 -2.24 -10.23 11.97
N ARG A 87 -0.95 -10.00 12.26
CA ARG A 87 0.18 -10.80 11.75
C ARG A 87 0.92 -11.56 12.84
N VAL A 88 1.02 -10.95 14.01
CA VAL A 88 1.74 -11.53 15.14
C VAL A 88 0.73 -12.05 16.17
N PHE A 89 0.81 -13.35 16.48
CA PHE A 89 -0.06 -14.01 17.45
C PHE A 89 0.75 -14.44 18.68
N GLY A 90 0.13 -14.35 19.86
CA GLY A 90 0.75 -14.76 21.13
C GLY A 90 1.73 -13.76 21.75
N TRP A 91 1.92 -12.57 21.15
CA TRP A 91 2.71 -11.51 21.78
C TRP A 91 1.85 -10.68 22.73
N SER A 92 2.43 -10.28 23.86
CA SER A 92 1.81 -9.31 24.75
C SER A 92 1.87 -7.90 24.16
N GLN A 93 1.00 -7.01 24.64
CA GLN A 93 1.02 -5.60 24.23
C GLN A 93 2.38 -4.94 24.50
N ASP A 94 3.02 -5.29 25.61
CA ASP A 94 4.36 -4.79 25.95
C ASP A 94 5.42 -5.25 24.95
N GLN A 95 5.35 -6.51 24.49
CA GLN A 95 6.26 -7.01 23.47
C GLN A 95 6.06 -6.29 22.13
N LEU A 96 4.80 -6.05 21.74
CA LEU A 96 4.47 -5.29 20.53
C LEU A 96 5.01 -3.86 20.60
N ASN A 97 4.85 -3.20 21.75
CA ASN A 97 5.23 -1.81 21.95
C ASN A 97 6.73 -1.60 22.11
N ARG A 98 7.47 -2.53 22.75
CA ARG A 98 8.89 -2.33 23.09
C ARG A 98 9.87 -2.84 22.04
N ARG A 99 9.50 -3.86 21.26
CA ARG A 99 10.39 -4.43 20.25
C ARG A 99 10.47 -3.50 19.03
N PRO A 100 11.67 -3.06 18.62
CA PRO A 100 11.82 -2.28 17.40
C PRO A 100 11.37 -3.09 16.18
N LEU A 101 11.00 -2.39 15.11
CA LEU A 101 10.63 -3.03 13.84
C LEU A 101 11.89 -3.46 13.10
N THR A 102 11.89 -4.66 12.53
CA THR A 102 12.93 -5.08 11.61
C THR A 102 12.66 -4.56 10.20
N GLN A 103 13.70 -4.44 9.38
CA GLN A 103 13.53 -4.02 7.98
C GLN A 103 12.68 -5.04 7.19
N ASP A 104 12.81 -6.33 7.51
CA ASP A 104 12.02 -7.40 6.91
C ASP A 104 10.53 -7.26 7.21
N GLU A 105 10.15 -6.99 8.48
CA GLU A 105 8.74 -6.74 8.86
C GLU A 105 8.14 -5.57 8.07
N ILE A 106 8.92 -4.51 7.86
CA ILE A 106 8.49 -3.33 7.11
C ILE A 106 8.32 -3.67 5.63
N ALA A 107 9.26 -4.41 5.04
CA ALA A 107 9.22 -4.81 3.63
C ALA A 107 8.02 -5.74 3.35
N GLU A 108 7.80 -6.75 4.20
CA GLU A 108 6.64 -7.64 4.11
C GLU A 108 5.32 -6.89 4.26
N TYR A 109 5.28 -5.87 5.13
CA TYR A 109 4.09 -5.04 5.28
C TYR A 109 3.78 -4.25 4.01
N LYS A 110 4.78 -3.58 3.44
CA LYS A 110 4.64 -2.83 2.20
C LYS A 110 4.28 -3.73 1.01
N ALA A 111 4.86 -4.91 0.92
CA ALA A 111 4.53 -5.90 -0.12
C ALA A 111 3.07 -6.35 -0.03
N SER A 112 2.59 -6.63 1.18
CA SER A 112 1.18 -6.99 1.41
C SER A 112 0.21 -5.86 1.06
N LEU A 113 0.57 -4.59 1.33
CA LEU A 113 -0.24 -3.45 0.90
C LEU A 113 -0.31 -3.33 -0.63
N ALA A 114 0.82 -3.49 -1.31
CA ALA A 114 0.87 -3.47 -2.77
C ALA A 114 0.04 -4.62 -3.37
N HIS A 115 0.16 -5.83 -2.82
CA HIS A 115 -0.65 -6.98 -3.22
C HIS A 115 -2.15 -6.72 -3.01
N ALA A 116 -2.55 -6.16 -1.87
CA ALA A 116 -3.95 -5.85 -1.60
C ALA A 116 -4.52 -4.80 -2.56
N ALA A 117 -3.71 -3.81 -2.96
CA ALA A 117 -4.09 -2.81 -3.97
C ALA A 117 -4.28 -3.46 -5.35
N GLU A 118 -3.38 -4.37 -5.73
CA GLU A 118 -3.45 -5.07 -7.01
C GLU A 118 -4.65 -6.03 -7.08
N VAL A 119 -4.91 -6.79 -6.01
CA VAL A 119 -6.11 -7.63 -5.91
C VAL A 119 -7.38 -6.77 -6.09
N LYS A 120 -7.47 -5.61 -5.42
CA LYS A 120 -8.62 -4.70 -5.58
C LYS A 120 -8.79 -4.17 -7.01
N ARG A 121 -7.69 -3.96 -7.74
CA ARG A 121 -7.73 -3.54 -9.15
C ARG A 121 -8.28 -4.68 -10.01
N LEU A 122 -7.73 -5.88 -9.86
CA LEU A 122 -8.16 -7.06 -10.61
C LEU A 122 -9.61 -7.45 -10.32
N THR A 123 -10.07 -7.33 -9.07
CA THR A 123 -11.48 -7.59 -8.74
C THR A 123 -12.42 -6.62 -9.45
N LYS A 124 -12.07 -5.33 -9.53
CA LYS A 124 -12.87 -4.34 -10.28
C LYS A 124 -12.91 -4.65 -11.77
N GLU A 125 -11.78 -5.09 -12.34
CA GLU A 125 -11.71 -5.47 -13.76
C GLU A 125 -12.54 -6.73 -14.05
N LEU A 126 -12.49 -7.72 -13.17
CA LEU A 126 -13.33 -8.91 -13.26
C LEU A 126 -14.82 -8.56 -13.14
N GLU A 127 -15.19 -7.70 -12.19
CA GLU A 127 -16.58 -7.24 -12.05
C GLU A 127 -17.07 -6.52 -13.32
N ALA A 128 -16.23 -5.68 -13.94
CA ALA A 128 -16.55 -4.99 -15.18
C ALA A 128 -16.72 -5.99 -16.35
N ALA A 129 -15.80 -6.95 -16.48
CA ALA A 129 -15.85 -7.97 -17.53
C ALA A 129 -17.05 -8.91 -17.39
N VAL A 130 -17.42 -9.28 -16.17
CA VAL A 130 -18.61 -10.10 -15.90
C VAL A 130 -19.88 -9.34 -16.28
N LYS A 131 -19.96 -8.04 -15.96
CA LYS A 131 -21.10 -7.20 -16.37
C LYS A 131 -21.23 -7.09 -17.88
N SER A 132 -20.13 -6.80 -18.59
CA SER A 132 -20.16 -6.70 -20.06
C SER A 132 -20.48 -8.03 -20.74
N SER A 133 -20.00 -9.15 -20.18
CA SER A 133 -20.33 -10.49 -20.68
C SER A 133 -21.82 -10.81 -20.46
N ALA A 134 -22.37 -10.49 -19.29
CA ALA A 134 -23.79 -10.68 -18.99
C ALA A 134 -24.69 -9.82 -19.91
N GLU A 135 -24.31 -8.58 -20.19
CA GLU A 135 -25.02 -7.71 -21.14
C GLU A 135 -24.96 -8.26 -22.56
N SER A 136 -23.79 -8.72 -23.00
CA SER A 136 -23.61 -9.35 -24.31
C SER A 136 -24.44 -10.62 -24.45
N ALA A 137 -24.49 -11.45 -23.41
CA ALA A 137 -25.30 -12.66 -23.38
C ALA A 137 -26.81 -12.35 -23.43
N LYS A 138 -27.27 -11.32 -22.71
CA LYS A 138 -28.67 -10.85 -22.79
C LYS A 138 -29.01 -10.31 -24.17
N ALA A 139 -28.12 -9.51 -24.77
CA ALA A 139 -28.30 -9.00 -26.13
C ALA A 139 -28.37 -10.12 -27.16
N GLN A 140 -27.51 -11.13 -27.03
CA GLN A 140 -27.50 -12.31 -27.89
C GLN A 140 -28.79 -13.14 -27.72
N ALA A 141 -29.21 -13.40 -26.47
CA ALA A 141 -30.45 -14.11 -26.19
C ALA A 141 -31.69 -13.38 -26.76
N GLY A 142 -31.75 -12.05 -26.63
CA GLY A 142 -32.82 -11.25 -27.24
C GLY A 142 -32.77 -11.26 -28.77
N ALA A 143 -31.58 -11.27 -29.38
CA ALA A 143 -31.42 -11.40 -30.82
C ALA A 143 -31.87 -12.78 -31.32
N ASP A 144 -31.58 -13.84 -30.58
CA ASP A 144 -31.98 -15.21 -30.92
C ASP A 144 -33.50 -15.40 -30.76
N GLU A 145 -34.11 -14.84 -29.70
CA GLU A 145 -35.56 -14.85 -29.52
C GLU A 145 -36.30 -14.09 -30.65
N LEU A 146 -35.78 -12.93 -31.08
CA LEU A 146 -36.35 -12.19 -32.22
C LEU A 146 -36.20 -12.99 -33.53
N ARG A 147 -35.09 -13.68 -33.74
CA ARG A 147 -34.89 -14.53 -34.92
C ARG A 147 -35.90 -15.67 -34.96
N GLU A 148 -36.15 -16.32 -33.84
CA GLU A 148 -37.14 -17.39 -33.72
C GLU A 148 -38.57 -16.88 -33.95
N ARG A 149 -38.96 -15.78 -33.29
CA ARG A 149 -40.31 -15.22 -33.39
C ARG A 149 -40.68 -14.73 -34.79
N TYR A 150 -39.72 -14.15 -35.51
CA TYR A 150 -39.97 -13.57 -36.83
C TYR A 150 -39.50 -14.46 -37.99
N GLY A 151 -39.03 -15.68 -37.73
CA GLY A 151 -38.55 -16.59 -38.77
C GLY A 151 -37.41 -16.01 -39.60
N LEU A 152 -36.63 -15.08 -39.03
CA LEU A 152 -35.50 -14.44 -39.68
C LEU A 152 -34.35 -15.44 -39.72
N ALA A 153 -34.40 -16.35 -40.68
CA ALA A 153 -33.27 -17.24 -40.99
C ALA A 153 -32.02 -16.37 -41.17
N ALA A 154 -30.94 -16.72 -40.49
CA ALA A 154 -29.66 -16.05 -40.69
C ALA A 154 -29.36 -16.07 -42.20
N SER A 155 -29.46 -14.91 -42.84
CA SER A 155 -29.09 -14.76 -44.25
C SER A 155 -27.67 -15.29 -44.36
N LYS A 156 -27.48 -16.38 -45.11
CA LYS A 156 -26.16 -16.98 -45.32
C LYS A 156 -25.21 -15.83 -45.65
N PRO A 157 -24.12 -15.64 -44.90
CA PRO A 157 -23.18 -14.57 -45.24
C PRO A 157 -22.79 -14.79 -46.69
N ALA A 158 -23.11 -13.81 -47.54
CA ALA A 158 -22.72 -13.84 -48.94
C ALA A 158 -21.23 -14.11 -48.97
N LYS A 159 -20.80 -15.13 -49.72
CA LYS A 159 -19.39 -15.45 -49.96
C LYS A 159 -18.67 -14.12 -50.19
N LYS A 160 -17.78 -13.74 -49.27
CA LYS A 160 -16.83 -12.65 -49.53
C LYS A 160 -16.16 -12.99 -50.87
N PRO A 161 -16.10 -12.07 -51.83
CA PRO A 161 -15.29 -12.29 -53.01
C PRO A 161 -13.86 -12.58 -52.53
N GLU A 162 -13.28 -13.66 -53.03
CA GLU A 162 -11.90 -14.04 -52.76
C GLU A 162 -11.00 -12.82 -53.03
N ALA A 163 -10.55 -12.19 -51.96
CA ALA A 163 -9.45 -11.25 -52.05
C ALA A 163 -8.25 -12.08 -52.49
N LYS A 164 -7.81 -11.86 -53.73
CA LYS A 164 -6.56 -12.38 -54.28
C LYS A 164 -5.49 -12.26 -53.19
N ALA A 165 -4.92 -13.41 -52.83
CA ALA A 165 -3.85 -13.49 -51.85
C ALA A 165 -2.71 -12.55 -52.27
N VAL A 166 -2.51 -11.47 -51.51
CA VAL A 166 -1.26 -10.71 -51.56
C VAL A 166 -0.21 -11.59 -50.88
N PRO A 167 0.90 -11.95 -51.55
CA PRO A 167 1.89 -12.83 -50.98
C PRO A 167 2.62 -12.09 -49.84
N LEU A 168 2.37 -12.52 -48.60
CA LEU A 168 3.18 -12.16 -47.45
C LEU A 168 4.52 -12.89 -47.55
N PRO A 169 5.67 -12.19 -47.45
CA PRO A 169 6.98 -12.84 -47.44
C PRO A 169 7.10 -13.71 -46.19
N SER A 170 7.35 -15.01 -46.39
CA SER A 170 7.58 -15.98 -45.32
C SER A 170 8.86 -15.66 -44.55
N ALA A 171 8.73 -14.96 -43.43
CA ALA A 171 9.80 -14.89 -42.43
C ALA A 171 9.88 -16.24 -41.71
N LYS A 172 10.83 -17.09 -42.12
CA LYS A 172 11.20 -18.30 -41.37
C LYS A 172 11.79 -17.88 -40.03
N PRO A 173 11.23 -18.24 -38.87
CA PRO A 173 11.90 -18.02 -37.60
C PRO A 173 13.12 -18.96 -37.53
N LYS A 174 14.33 -18.40 -37.55
CA LYS A 174 15.55 -19.13 -37.19
C LYS A 174 15.44 -19.51 -35.71
N ARG A 175 15.23 -20.80 -35.44
CA ARG A 175 15.31 -21.39 -34.10
C ARG A 175 16.74 -21.19 -33.58
N ALA A 176 16.90 -20.54 -32.43
CA ALA A 176 18.20 -20.45 -31.76
C ALA A 176 18.65 -21.85 -31.32
N PRO A 177 19.93 -22.23 -31.49
CA PRO A 177 20.42 -23.50 -31.01
C PRO A 177 20.42 -23.52 -29.48
N SER A 178 19.69 -24.46 -28.89
CA SER A 178 19.79 -24.80 -27.48
C SER A 178 21.22 -25.26 -27.20
N ARG A 179 21.94 -24.50 -26.37
CA ARG A 179 23.24 -24.91 -25.84
C ARG A 179 23.03 -26.15 -24.98
N GLY A 180 23.42 -27.30 -25.52
CA GLY A 180 23.50 -28.55 -24.76
C GLY A 180 24.45 -28.37 -23.59
N VAL A 181 23.96 -28.73 -22.40
CA VAL A 181 24.76 -29.05 -21.23
C VAL A 181 25.63 -30.25 -21.61
N GLN A 182 26.95 -30.07 -21.65
CA GLN A 182 27.89 -31.19 -21.62
C GLN A 182 28.34 -31.36 -20.17
N LEU A 183 28.34 -32.64 -19.79
CA LEU A 183 28.79 -33.24 -18.53
C LEU A 183 30.19 -32.81 -18.12
#